data_AF-X1FUN4-F1
#
_entry.id   AF-X1FUN4-F1
#
_cell.length_a   1.000
_cell.length_b   1.000
_cell.length_c   1.000
_cell.angle_alpha   90.00
_cell.angle_beta   90.00
_cell.angle_gamma   90.00
#
_symmetry.space_group_name_H-M   'P 1'
#
loop_
_entity.id
_entity.type
_entity.pdbx_description
1 polymer ?
#
loop_
_entity_poly.entity_id
_entity_poly.type
_entity_poly.pdbx_seq_one_letter_code
_entity_poly.pdbx_strand_id
1 'polypeptide(L)'
;ETVQLNENEKKIIKNIFARIQKLIESRNNIVHSTWFIGWSNKTMIDFSEASGHKLHKDKGGVATKTFKYKKEDFKKLSKKAEILYKLVLRLHVCISGNFSIEKKL
;
A
#
# COMPACT_ATOMS: atom_id res chain seq x y z
N GLU A 1 -19.96 -22.25 -5.21
CA GLU A 1 -21.04 -21.73 -4.35
C GLU A 1 -20.77 -20.28 -4.00
N THR A 2 -21.80 -19.44 -3.91
CA THR A 2 -21.69 -18.03 -3.50
C THR A 2 -22.27 -17.87 -2.11
N VAL A 3 -21.44 -17.54 -1.13
CA VAL A 3 -21.89 -17.24 0.24
C VAL A 3 -22.62 -15.91 0.26
N GLN A 4 -23.86 -15.88 0.77
CA GLN A 4 -24.57 -14.63 1.00
C GLN A 4 -24.03 -13.95 2.26
N LEU A 5 -23.37 -12.82 2.07
CA LEU A 5 -22.83 -12.00 3.14
C LEU A 5 -23.88 -11.02 3.66
N ASN A 6 -23.85 -10.78 4.96
CA ASN A 6 -24.68 -9.72 5.55
C ASN A 6 -24.09 -8.32 5.25
N GLU A 7 -24.84 -7.25 5.53
CA GLU A 7 -24.41 -5.88 5.23
C GLU A 7 -23.16 -5.42 6.00
N ASN A 8 -22.94 -5.92 7.21
CA ASN A 8 -21.75 -5.60 8.00
C ASN A 8 -20.51 -6.32 7.46
N GLU A 9 -20.63 -7.59 7.09
CA GLU A 9 -19.56 -8.37 6.46
C GLU A 9 -19.15 -7.74 5.13
N LYS A 10 -20.12 -7.30 4.31
CA LYS A 10 -19.85 -6.51 3.10
C LYS A 10 -19.07 -5.23 3.40
N LYS A 11 -19.42 -4.50 4.46
CA LYS A 11 -18.68 -3.29 4.89
C LYS A 11 -17.24 -3.62 5.33
N ILE A 12 -17.04 -4.69 6.10
CA ILE A 12 -15.72 -5.15 6.54
C ILE A 12 -14.84 -5.48 5.32
N ILE A 13 -15.36 -6.29 4.40
CA ILE A 13 -14.67 -6.67 3.17
C ILE A 13 -14.32 -5.42 2.35
N LYS A 14 -15.30 -4.54 2.10
CA LYS A 14 -15.08 -3.29 1.37
C LYS A 14 -13.98 -2.44 2.00
N ASN A 15 -13.92 -2.36 3.33
CA ASN A 15 -12.86 -1.65 4.04
C ASN A 15 -11.48 -2.28 3.81
N ILE A 16 -11.37 -3.61 3.91
CA ILE A 16 -10.10 -4.33 3.68
C ILE A 16 -9.60 -4.08 2.25
N PHE A 17 -10.46 -4.24 1.24
CA PHE A 17 -10.09 -4.03 -0.16
C PHE A 17 -9.73 -2.58 -0.47
N ALA A 18 -10.46 -1.60 0.08
CA ALA A 18 -10.10 -0.19 -0.07
C ALA A 18 -8.72 0.13 0.53
N ARG A 19 -8.34 -0.52 1.64
CA ARG A 19 -7.01 -0.35 2.25
C ARG A 19 -5.92 -1.02 1.42
N ILE A 20 -6.19 -2.17 0.79
CA ILE A 20 -5.27 -2.82 -0.15
C ILE A 20 -5.03 -1.93 -1.36
N GLN A 21 -6.08 -1.37 -1.95
CA GLN A 21 -5.96 -0.45 -3.07
C GLN A 21 -5.07 0.75 -2.72
N LYS A 22 -5.33 1.41 -1.58
CA LYS A 22 -4.49 2.51 -1.10
C LYS A 22 -3.03 2.11 -0.87
N LEU A 23 -2.78 0.89 -0.40
CA LEU A 23 -1.42 0.36 -0.24
C LEU A 23 -0.73 0.21 -1.60
N ILE A 24 -1.42 -0.34 -2.59
CA ILE A 24 -0.90 -0.50 -3.96
C ILE A 24 -0.61 0.87 -4.58
N GLU A 25 -1.53 1.82 -4.48
CA GLU A 25 -1.34 3.19 -4.96
C GLU A 25 -0.12 3.87 -4.30
N SER A 26 0.04 3.70 -2.98
CA SER A 26 1.18 4.23 -2.23
C SER A 26 2.50 3.60 -2.68
N ARG A 27 2.53 2.27 -2.84
CA ARG A 27 3.69 1.54 -3.35
C ARG A 27 4.04 1.99 -4.77
N ASN A 28 3.05 2.14 -5.64
CA ASN A 28 3.26 2.56 -7.02
C ASN A 28 3.80 3.99 -7.07
N ASN A 29 3.29 4.89 -6.24
CA ASN A 29 3.83 6.25 -6.16
C ASN A 29 5.30 6.26 -5.76
N ILE A 30 5.71 5.45 -4.78
CA ILE A 30 7.11 5.33 -4.38
C ILE A 30 7.93 4.75 -5.54
N VAL A 31 7.56 3.57 -6.03
CA VAL A 31 8.30 2.88 -7.09
C VAL A 31 8.45 3.75 -8.34
N HIS A 32 7.38 4.41 -8.81
CA HIS A 32 7.46 5.25 -10.01
C HIS A 32 8.21 6.56 -9.77
N SER A 33 8.20 7.12 -8.56
CA SER A 33 8.96 8.33 -8.28
C SER A 33 10.45 8.02 -8.09
N THR A 34 10.79 6.86 -7.53
CA THR A 34 12.18 6.42 -7.32
C THR A 34 12.73 5.58 -8.49
N TRP A 35 11.94 5.35 -9.56
CA TRP A 35 12.36 4.58 -10.74
C TRP A 35 13.46 5.31 -11.52
N PHE A 36 13.49 6.64 -11.44
CA PHE A 36 14.50 7.48 -12.07
C PHE A 36 15.47 8.03 -11.03
N ILE A 37 16.74 8.04 -11.41
CA ILE A 37 17.97 8.47 -10.71
C ILE A 37 18.68 7.32 -9.98
N GLY A 38 19.88 7.02 -10.49
CA GLY A 38 20.81 5.99 -10.04
C GLY A 38 20.97 5.94 -8.53
N TRP A 39 20.17 5.09 -7.91
CA TRP A 39 20.12 4.80 -6.47
C TRP A 39 21.33 3.96 -6.00
N SER A 40 22.46 4.14 -6.70
CA SER A 40 23.70 3.42 -6.56
C SER A 40 24.72 4.06 -7.51
N ASN A 41 25.49 5.04 -7.04
CA ASN A 41 26.85 5.21 -7.54
C ASN A 41 27.76 4.27 -6.71
N LYS A 42 28.92 3.85 -7.24
CA LYS A 42 29.82 2.89 -6.55
C LYS A 42 30.26 3.34 -5.15
N THR A 43 30.03 4.61 -4.79
CA THR A 43 30.45 5.26 -3.55
C THR A 43 29.30 5.53 -2.57
N MET A 44 28.05 5.19 -2.90
CA MET A 44 26.89 5.46 -2.06
C MET A 44 26.74 4.34 -1.03
N ILE A 45 27.07 4.63 0.22
CA ILE A 45 27.04 3.67 1.34
C ILE A 45 25.79 3.89 2.21
N ASP A 46 25.17 5.07 2.13
CA ASP A 46 23.97 5.42 2.89
C ASP A 46 22.68 5.31 2.04
N PHE A 47 21.77 4.46 2.52
CA PHE A 47 20.44 4.21 1.94
C PHE A 47 19.31 4.74 2.84
N SER A 48 19.62 5.69 3.73
CA SER A 48 18.65 6.30 4.65
C SER A 48 17.56 7.10 3.92
N GLU A 49 17.87 7.64 2.74
CA GLU A 49 16.96 8.45 1.92
C GLU A 49 16.85 7.95 0.47
N ALA A 50 15.65 8.05 -0.10
CA ALA A 50 15.37 7.86 -1.51
C ALA A 50 14.76 9.13 -2.10
N SER A 51 15.53 9.83 -2.95
CA SER A 51 15.01 10.92 -3.75
C SER A 51 14.21 10.36 -4.91
N GLY A 52 13.02 10.90 -5.13
CA GLY A 52 12.17 10.55 -6.26
C GLY A 52 11.70 11.79 -7.01
N HIS A 53 11.55 11.68 -8.33
CA HIS A 53 11.03 12.75 -9.17
C HIS A 53 9.81 12.24 -9.92
N LYS A 54 8.73 13.01 -9.89
CA LYS A 54 7.51 12.71 -10.64
C LYS A 54 7.05 13.95 -11.39
N LEU A 55 6.77 13.80 -12.68
CA LEU A 55 6.11 14.85 -13.45
C LEU A 55 4.69 15.06 -12.92
N HIS A 56 4.33 16.32 -12.74
CA HIS A 56 3.04 16.79 -12.27
C HIS A 56 2.58 17.96 -13.14
N LYS A 57 1.28 18.20 -13.21
CA LYS A 57 0.75 19.38 -13.89
C LYS A 57 0.48 20.45 -12.84
N ASP A 58 1.00 21.66 -13.05
CA ASP A 58 0.66 22.84 -12.28
C ASP A 58 -0.10 23.86 -13.15
N LYS A 59 -0.46 25.02 -12.59
CA LYS A 59 -1.16 26.07 -13.34
C LYS A 59 -0.34 26.65 -14.52
N GLY A 60 0.97 26.44 -14.53
CA GLY A 60 1.90 26.92 -15.56
C GLY A 60 2.30 25.87 -16.59
N GLY A 61 1.91 24.60 -16.43
CA GLY A 61 2.21 23.52 -17.36
C GLY A 61 2.74 22.26 -16.68
N VAL A 62 3.79 21.66 -17.23
CA VAL A 62 4.43 20.45 -16.68
C VAL A 62 5.50 20.87 -15.67
N ALA A 63 5.34 20.48 -14.42
CA ALA A 63 6.27 20.71 -13.32
C ALA A 63 6.84 19.39 -12.79
N THR A 64 8.05 19.42 -12.22
CA THR A 64 8.64 18.25 -11.55
C THR A 64 8.41 18.37 -10.05
N LYS A 65 7.72 17.39 -9.46
CA LYS A 65 7.59 17.27 -8.01
C LYS A 65 8.69 16.34 -7.49
N THR A 66 9.51 16.86 -6.58
CA THR A 66 10.54 16.10 -5.89
C THR A 66 9.99 15.52 -4.60
N PHE A 67 10.27 14.24 -4.36
CA PHE A 67 9.95 13.50 -3.15
C PHE A 67 11.26 13.09 -2.47
N LYS A 68 11.27 13.13 -1.15
CA LYS A 68 12.33 12.52 -0.33
C LYS A 68 11.68 11.51 0.59
N TYR A 69 11.86 10.23 0.30
CA TYR A 69 11.41 9.15 1.17
C TYR A 69 12.51 8.78 2.13
N LYS A 70 12.18 8.54 3.39
CA LYS A 70 13.13 8.02 4.38
C LYS A 70 12.89 6.53 4.60
N LYS A 71 13.89 5.83 5.15
CA LYS A 71 13.78 4.44 5.63
C LYS A 71 12.49 4.19 6.43
N GLU A 72 12.08 5.16 7.25
CA GLU A 72 10.87 5.08 8.09
C GLU A 72 9.59 5.01 7.27
N ASP A 73 9.55 5.63 6.09
CA ASP A 73 8.38 5.59 5.20
C ASP A 73 8.19 4.21 4.59
N PHE A 74 9.29 3.55 4.23
CA PHE A 74 9.28 2.15 3.80
C PHE A 74 8.86 1.21 4.94
N LYS A 75 9.40 1.39 6.15
CA LYS A 75 8.99 0.60 7.33
C LYS A 75 7.49 0.74 7.61
N LYS A 76 6.94 1.95 7.54
CA LYS A 76 5.50 2.20 7.71
C LYS A 76 4.69 1.46 6.64
N LEU A 77 5.14 1.48 5.39
CA LEU A 77 4.48 0.77 4.29
C LEU A 77 4.50 -0.75 4.48
N SER A 78 5.66 -1.32 4.85
CA SER A 78 5.82 -2.74 5.16
C SER A 78 4.92 -3.18 6.32
N LYS A 79 4.86 -2.39 7.40
CA LYS A 79 3.98 -2.68 8.53
C LYS A 79 2.50 -2.68 8.13
N LYS A 80 2.08 -1.74 7.27
CA LYS A 80 0.71 -1.72 6.72
C LYS A 80 0.43 -2.95 5.86
N ALA A 81 1.40 -3.38 5.03
CA ALA A 81 1.28 -4.58 4.21
C ALA A 81 1.12 -5.83 5.08
N GLU A 82 1.91 -5.97 6.14
CA GLU A 82 1.83 -7.10 7.07
C GLU A 82 0.47 -7.17 7.79
N ILE A 83 -0.06 -6.03 8.25
CA ILE A 83 -1.38 -5.96 8.87
C ILE A 83 -2.46 -6.38 7.87
N LEU A 84 -2.38 -5.92 6.62
CA LEU A 84 -3.37 -6.27 5.59
C LEU A 84 -3.26 -7.74 5.19
N TYR A 85 -2.06 -8.29 5.08
CA TYR A 85 -1.84 -9.72 4.88
C TYR A 85 -2.54 -10.55 5.96
N LYS A 86 -2.35 -10.20 7.23
CA LYS A 86 -3.03 -10.88 8.36
C LYS A 86 -4.55 -10.79 8.26
N LEU A 87 -5.10 -9.65 7.83
CA LEU A 87 -6.55 -9.48 7.64
C LEU A 87 -7.09 -10.32 6.47
N VAL A 88 -6.37 -10.34 5.34
CA VAL A 88 -6.73 -11.14 4.16
C VAL A 88 -6.66 -12.63 4.46
N LEU A 89 -5.62 -13.07 5.17
CA LEU A 89 -5.49 -14.47 5.59
C LEU A 89 -6.66 -14.90 6.47
N ARG A 90 -7.04 -14.07 7.45
CA ARG A 90 -8.22 -14.33 8.30
C ARG A 90 -9.51 -14.36 7.48
N LEU A 91 -9.68 -13.40 6.56
CA LEU A 91 -10.83 -13.36 5.67
C LEU A 91 -10.93 -14.63 4.80
N HIS A 92 -9.80 -15.10 4.26
CA HIS A 92 -9.73 -16.33 3.48
C HIS A 92 -10.19 -17.54 4.32
N VAL A 93 -9.68 -17.68 5.55
CA VAL A 93 -10.11 -18.76 6.45
C VAL A 93 -11.60 -18.67 6.77
N CYS A 94 -12.14 -17.48 7.01
CA CYS A 94 -13.58 -17.31 7.25
C CYS A 94 -14.41 -17.76 6.04
N ILE A 95 -14.02 -17.36 4.82
CA ILE A 95 -14.73 -17.71 3.60
C ILE A 95 -14.62 -19.22 3.32
N SER A 96 -13.41 -19.79 3.39
CA SER A 96 -13.18 -21.21 3.11
C SER A 96 -13.79 -22.14 4.15
N GLY A 97 -13.87 -21.72 5.41
CA GLY A 97 -14.47 -22.48 6.51
C GLY A 97 -15.95 -22.18 6.73
N ASN A 98 -16.57 -21.32 5.93
CA ASN A 98 -17.94 -20.83 6.10
C ASN A 98 -18.20 -20.26 7.53
N PHE A 99 -17.20 -19.59 8.10
CA PHE A 99 -17.31 -18.90 9.39
C PHE A 99 -17.78 -17.45 9.18
N SER A 100 -18.46 -16.90 10.18
CA SER A 100 -18.78 -15.48 10.17
C SER A 100 -17.50 -14.63 10.17
N ILE A 101 -17.52 -13.56 9.39
CA ILE A 101 -16.41 -12.59 9.31
C ILE A 101 -16.48 -11.59 10.47
N GLU A 102 -17.67 -11.44 11.07
CA GLU A 102 -17.86 -10.61 12.25
C GLU A 102 -17.14 -11.19 13.46
N LYS A 103 -16.54 -10.29 14.26
CA LYS A 103 -16.05 -10.68 15.58
C LYS A 103 -17.28 -10.84 16.49
N LYS A 104 -17.63 -12.08 16.85
CA LYS A 104 -18.54 -12.32 17.97
C LYS A 104 -17.87 -11.79 19.24
N LEU A 105 -18.52 -10.83 19.90
CA LEU A 105 -18.16 -10.34 21.23
C LEU A 105 -18.60 -11.35 22.28
#